data_AF-A0A1L4D343-F1
#
_entry.id   AF-A0A1L4D343-F1
#
_cell.length_a   1.000
_cell.length_b   1.000
_cell.length_c   1.000
_cell.angle_alpha   90.00
_cell.angle_beta   90.00
_cell.angle_gamma   90.00
#
_symmetry.space_group_name_H-M   'P 1'
#
loop_
_entity.id
_entity.type
_entity.pdbx_description
1 polymer ?
#
loop_
_entity_poly.entity_id
_entity_poly.type
_entity_poly.pdbx_seq_one_letter_code
_entity_poly.pdbx_strand_id
1 'polypeptide(L)'
;MFLRRQHLQSRNMQRVVIGAGALGLFLYHCLEQEYSQKTLKIISNSWFQKPIMIESLDKHVDQLNPSSYFLAENLEKTFPLLSEKTIIFYICLPPEASLTALNYIEIILNKNPQIKTNVILFMNNGILDYQYLTQFIKKDSLHRCRETYCMRALVVSGFMRTFLDNKILIQNTSGKEIYYGFFKNKPPFSINFILPKNYLTWHYSKKYLCYGNREVFC
;
A
#
# COMPACT_ATOMS: atom_id res chain seq x y z
N MET A 1 -25.71 3.77 -15.45
CA MET A 1 -24.97 5.04 -15.20
C MET A 1 -24.03 4.97 -13.99
N PHE A 2 -24.36 4.22 -12.92
CA PHE A 2 -23.56 4.09 -11.68
C PHE A 2 -22.20 3.37 -11.86
N LEU A 3 -22.16 2.26 -12.61
CA LEU A 3 -20.92 1.50 -12.89
C LEU A 3 -19.88 2.31 -13.68
N ARG A 4 -20.32 3.14 -14.64
CA ARG A 4 -19.43 4.06 -15.38
C ARG A 4 -18.78 5.10 -14.47
N ARG A 5 -19.47 5.61 -13.44
CA ARG A 5 -18.92 6.59 -12.48
C ARG A 5 -17.88 5.96 -11.55
N GLN A 6 -18.08 4.75 -11.05
CA GLN A 6 -17.08 4.05 -10.24
C GLN A 6 -15.81 3.74 -11.05
N HIS A 7 -15.97 3.32 -12.30
CA HIS A 7 -14.85 3.03 -13.19
C HIS A 7 -14.06 4.28 -13.63
N LEU A 8 -14.71 5.46 -13.66
CA LEU A 8 -14.07 6.76 -13.91
C LEU A 8 -13.29 7.27 -12.69
N GLN A 9 -13.80 7.04 -11.47
CA GLN A 9 -13.12 7.45 -10.24
C GLN A 9 -11.87 6.61 -9.95
N SER A 10 -11.88 5.31 -10.27
CA SER A 10 -10.70 4.45 -10.10
C SER A 10 -9.53 4.83 -11.03
N ARG A 11 -9.84 5.43 -12.20
CA ARG A 11 -8.85 5.94 -13.17
C ARG A 11 -8.13 7.21 -12.74
N ASN A 12 -8.62 7.90 -11.70
CA ASN A 12 -8.04 9.15 -11.20
C ASN A 12 -7.16 8.95 -9.96
N MET A 13 -6.76 7.71 -9.67
CA MET A 13 -5.99 7.37 -8.48
C MET A 13 -4.72 6.60 -8.84
N GLN A 14 -3.60 7.05 -8.31
CA GLN A 14 -2.34 6.33 -8.34
C GLN A 14 -2.22 5.41 -7.14
N ARG A 15 -1.60 4.24 -7.33
CA ARG A 15 -1.39 3.22 -6.31
C ARG A 15 0.08 2.89 -6.25
N VAL A 16 0.66 2.95 -5.06
CA VAL A 16 2.07 2.68 -4.84
C VAL A 16 2.22 1.69 -3.71
N VAL A 17 2.75 0.51 -4.02
CA VAL A 17 3.16 -0.47 -3.02
C VAL A 17 4.59 -0.16 -2.59
N ILE A 18 4.80 0.05 -1.28
CA ILE A 18 6.13 0.31 -0.70
C ILE A 18 6.60 -0.95 0.03
N GLY A 19 7.63 -1.59 -0.53
CA GLY A 19 8.24 -2.82 -0.03
C GLY A 19 7.89 -4.03 -0.88
N ALA A 20 8.85 -4.56 -1.65
CA ALA A 20 8.70 -5.79 -2.46
C ALA A 20 9.08 -7.07 -1.70
N GLY A 21 8.61 -7.19 -0.46
CA GLY A 21 8.63 -8.45 0.29
C GLY A 21 7.53 -9.41 -0.18
N ALA A 22 7.31 -10.51 0.57
CA ALA A 22 6.27 -11.48 0.24
C ALA A 22 4.87 -10.84 0.16
N LEU A 23 4.45 -10.14 1.23
CA LEU A 23 3.17 -9.43 1.29
C LEU A 23 3.04 -8.38 0.19
N GLY A 24 4.08 -7.57 -0.05
CA GLY A 24 4.01 -6.48 -1.01
C GLY A 24 3.93 -6.95 -2.47
N LEU A 25 4.68 -7.99 -2.84
CA LEU A 25 4.56 -8.60 -4.17
C LEU A 25 3.20 -9.27 -4.37
N PHE A 26 2.70 -9.97 -3.35
CA PHE A 26 1.36 -10.57 -3.40
C PHE A 26 0.25 -9.52 -3.51
N LEU A 27 0.34 -8.44 -2.71
CA LEU A 27 -0.61 -7.33 -2.77
C LEU A 27 -0.57 -6.62 -4.12
N TYR A 28 0.62 -6.39 -4.67
CA TYR A 28 0.78 -5.80 -5.99
C TYR A 28 0.08 -6.66 -7.05
N HIS A 29 0.26 -7.99 -7.01
CA HIS A 29 -0.45 -8.90 -7.90
C HIS A 29 -1.98 -8.78 -7.78
N CYS A 30 -2.52 -8.76 -6.55
CA CYS A 30 -3.96 -8.55 -6.33
C CYS A 30 -4.45 -7.22 -6.94
N LEU A 31 -3.70 -6.14 -6.72
CA LEU A 31 -4.02 -4.82 -7.28
C LEU A 31 -3.96 -4.81 -8.82
N GLU A 32 -3.03 -5.54 -9.42
CA GLU A 32 -2.84 -5.59 -10.87
C GLU A 32 -4.00 -6.32 -11.58
N GLN A 33 -4.71 -7.21 -10.88
CA GLN A 33 -5.93 -7.85 -11.38
C GLN A 33 -7.16 -6.93 -11.37
N GLU A 34 -7.18 -5.88 -10.54
CA GLU A 34 -8.33 -4.98 -10.39
C GLU A 34 -8.13 -3.60 -11.04
N TYR A 35 -6.88 -3.17 -11.17
CA TYR A 35 -6.53 -1.81 -11.56
C TYR A 35 -5.56 -1.80 -12.74
N SER A 36 -5.58 -0.71 -13.51
CA SER A 36 -4.67 -0.55 -14.65
C SER A 36 -3.21 -0.50 -14.20
N GLN A 37 -2.35 -1.27 -14.87
CA GLN A 37 -0.89 -1.28 -14.68
C GLN A 37 -0.26 0.12 -14.72
N LYS A 38 -0.79 1.05 -15.56
CA LYS A 38 -0.29 2.44 -15.63
C LYS A 38 -0.44 3.22 -14.32
N THR A 39 -1.42 2.82 -13.51
CA THR A 39 -1.75 3.45 -12.22
C THR A 39 -1.16 2.73 -11.02
N LEU A 40 -0.40 1.65 -11.23
CA LEU A 40 0.14 0.81 -10.18
C LEU A 40 1.67 0.79 -10.23
N LYS A 41 2.32 1.10 -9.11
CA LYS A 41 3.78 1.17 -9.00
C LYS A 41 4.22 0.39 -7.76
N ILE A 42 5.42 -0.18 -7.81
CA ILE A 42 6.04 -0.83 -6.65
C ILE A 42 7.43 -0.27 -6.40
N ILE A 43 7.75 -0.08 -5.13
CA ILE A 43 9.04 0.42 -4.64
C ILE A 43 9.72 -0.68 -3.83
N SER A 44 11.01 -0.89 -4.09
CA SER A 44 11.85 -1.85 -3.36
C SER A 44 13.23 -1.28 -3.10
N ASN A 45 13.90 -1.79 -2.07
CA ASN A 45 15.29 -1.43 -1.78
C ASN A 45 16.28 -2.20 -2.66
N SER A 46 15.86 -3.31 -3.25
CA SER A 46 16.72 -4.15 -4.07
C SER A 46 15.95 -4.78 -5.22
N TRP A 47 16.67 -5.05 -6.31
CA TRP A 47 16.18 -5.89 -7.40
C TRP A 47 15.81 -7.28 -6.88
N PHE A 48 14.73 -7.83 -7.43
CA PHE A 48 14.34 -9.21 -7.20
C PHE A 48 14.69 -10.07 -8.42
N GLN A 49 15.04 -11.32 -8.16
CA GLN A 49 15.20 -12.34 -9.19
C GLN A 49 13.87 -12.57 -9.91
N LYS A 50 13.94 -12.77 -11.23
CA LYS A 50 12.78 -13.03 -12.09
C LYS A 50 12.90 -14.44 -12.70
N PRO A 51 11.76 -15.10 -13.01
CA PRO A 51 10.38 -14.66 -12.80
C PRO A 51 9.96 -14.69 -11.32
N ILE A 52 8.91 -13.93 -10.99
CA ILE A 52 8.21 -14.02 -9.71
C ILE A 52 6.95 -14.87 -9.92
N MET A 53 6.79 -15.90 -9.12
CA MET A 53 5.60 -16.76 -9.10
C MET A 53 4.78 -16.46 -7.85
N ILE A 54 3.47 -16.31 -7.99
CA ILE A 54 2.52 -16.07 -6.91
C ILE A 54 1.65 -17.32 -6.78
N GLU A 55 1.72 -18.00 -5.64
CA GLU A 55 0.90 -19.17 -5.32
C GLU A 55 -0.23 -18.78 -4.34
N SER A 56 -1.46 -19.08 -4.74
CA SER A 56 -2.67 -18.89 -3.95
C SER A 56 -2.91 -20.05 -2.97
N LEU A 57 -3.93 -19.94 -2.12
CA LEU A 57 -4.26 -20.98 -1.12
C LEU A 57 -4.71 -22.30 -1.77
N ASP A 58 -5.35 -22.23 -2.92
CA ASP A 58 -5.79 -23.36 -3.76
C ASP A 58 -4.68 -23.90 -4.68
N LYS A 59 -3.42 -23.49 -4.45
CA LYS A 59 -2.24 -23.94 -5.21
C LYS A 59 -2.24 -23.54 -6.69
N HIS A 60 -3.10 -22.61 -7.09
CA HIS A 60 -2.96 -21.95 -8.37
C HIS A 60 -1.71 -21.07 -8.37
N VAL A 61 -0.99 -21.04 -9.48
CA VAL A 61 0.28 -20.30 -9.59
C VAL A 61 0.23 -19.37 -10.79
N ASP A 62 0.35 -18.08 -10.51
CA ASP A 62 0.43 -17.02 -11.51
C ASP A 62 1.85 -16.47 -11.62
N GLN A 63 2.24 -16.04 -12.81
CA GLN A 63 3.48 -15.28 -12.99
C GLN A 63 3.22 -13.79 -12.83
N LEU A 64 3.97 -13.14 -11.95
CA LEU A 64 3.95 -11.69 -11.76
C LEU A 64 5.11 -11.02 -12.49
N ASN A 65 4.79 -10.03 -13.32
CA ASN A 65 5.78 -9.21 -14.03
C ASN A 65 5.49 -7.71 -13.80
N PRO A 66 6.01 -7.11 -12.70
CA PRO A 66 5.69 -5.72 -12.36
C PRO A 66 6.13 -4.77 -13.47
N SER A 67 5.17 -4.06 -14.08
CA SER A 67 5.44 -3.16 -15.22
C SER A 67 6.07 -1.83 -14.82
N SER A 68 5.93 -1.44 -13.55
CA SER A 68 6.40 -0.15 -13.04
C SER A 68 7.03 -0.33 -11.67
N TYR A 69 8.33 -0.61 -11.70
CA TYR A 69 9.18 -0.90 -10.55
C TYR A 69 10.22 0.21 -10.34
N PHE A 70 10.42 0.62 -9.09
CA PHE A 70 11.36 1.66 -8.72
C PHE A 70 12.25 1.22 -7.55
N LEU A 71 13.55 1.49 -7.68
CA LEU A 71 14.49 1.35 -6.57
C LEU A 71 14.41 2.53 -5.62
N ALA A 72 14.36 2.24 -4.32
CA ALA A 72 14.27 3.23 -3.25
C ALA A 72 15.41 4.28 -3.31
N GLU A 73 16.65 3.83 -3.53
CA GLU A 73 17.83 4.68 -3.63
C GLU A 73 17.76 5.74 -4.76
N ASN A 74 16.96 5.49 -5.79
CA ASN A 74 16.87 6.32 -6.99
C ASN A 74 15.50 6.99 -7.16
N LEU A 75 14.64 6.97 -6.12
CA LEU A 75 13.26 7.46 -6.22
C LEU A 75 13.18 8.91 -6.67
N GLU A 76 14.01 9.78 -6.10
CA GLU A 76 14.00 11.22 -6.42
C GLU A 76 14.20 11.46 -7.93
N LYS A 77 15.10 10.69 -8.55
CA LYS A 77 15.44 10.82 -9.97
C LYS A 77 14.43 10.09 -10.86
N THR A 78 14.06 8.87 -10.50
CA THR A 78 13.37 7.93 -11.41
C THR A 78 11.85 7.91 -11.28
N PHE A 79 11.30 8.29 -10.12
CA PHE A 79 9.85 8.24 -9.93
C PHE A 79 9.16 9.26 -10.85
N PRO A 80 8.13 8.90 -11.63
CA PRO A 80 7.57 9.78 -12.65
C PRO A 80 6.69 10.88 -12.05
N LEU A 81 6.46 11.93 -12.85
CA LEU A 81 5.35 12.85 -12.62
C LEU A 81 4.02 12.10 -12.86
N LEU A 82 3.07 12.31 -11.98
CA LEU A 82 1.75 11.69 -12.00
C LEU A 82 0.71 12.67 -12.55
N SER A 83 -0.29 12.19 -13.28
CA SER A 83 -1.38 13.06 -13.77
C SER A 83 -2.55 13.14 -12.79
N GLU A 84 -2.62 12.18 -11.87
CA GLU A 84 -3.70 12.01 -10.92
C GLU A 84 -3.59 12.99 -9.74
N LYS A 85 -4.74 13.29 -9.13
CA LYS A 85 -4.82 14.16 -7.94
C LYS A 85 -4.85 13.37 -6.63
N THR A 86 -5.02 12.05 -6.71
CA THR A 86 -5.12 11.17 -5.56
C THR A 86 -4.11 10.05 -5.66
N ILE A 87 -3.44 9.73 -4.55
CA ILE A 87 -2.49 8.62 -4.45
C ILE A 87 -2.78 7.77 -3.22
N ILE A 88 -2.63 6.46 -3.35
CA ILE A 88 -2.79 5.48 -2.28
C ILE A 88 -1.45 4.76 -2.11
N PHE A 89 -0.89 4.85 -0.91
CA PHE A 89 0.34 4.17 -0.52
C PHE A 89 0.00 2.94 0.32
N TYR A 90 0.45 1.77 -0.12
CA TYR A 90 0.34 0.52 0.62
C TYR A 90 1.70 0.20 1.24
N ILE A 91 1.84 0.36 2.55
CA ILE A 91 3.11 0.17 3.26
C ILE A 91 3.22 -1.28 3.70
N CYS A 92 4.08 -2.03 3.01
CA CYS A 92 4.36 -3.45 3.26
C CYS A 92 5.76 -3.69 3.87
N LEU A 93 6.48 -2.61 4.21
CA LEU A 93 7.72 -2.67 4.97
C LEU A 93 7.45 -3.02 6.44
N PRO A 94 8.38 -3.70 7.13
CA PRO A 94 8.21 -4.04 8.54
C PRO A 94 8.03 -2.78 9.42
N PRO A 95 7.38 -2.89 10.59
CA PRO A 95 7.04 -1.74 11.44
C PRO A 95 8.22 -0.82 11.76
N GLU A 96 9.41 -1.39 11.97
CA GLU A 96 10.66 -0.68 12.29
C GLU A 96 11.12 0.23 11.13
N ALA A 97 10.73 -0.09 9.90
CA ALA A 97 11.05 0.66 8.69
C ALA A 97 9.94 1.67 8.29
N SER A 98 8.97 1.96 9.17
CA SER A 98 7.86 2.86 8.86
C SER A 98 8.31 4.30 8.60
N LEU A 99 9.31 4.79 9.32
CA LEU A 99 9.91 6.11 9.07
C LEU A 99 10.52 6.18 7.67
N THR A 100 11.24 5.14 7.27
CA THR A 100 11.80 5.01 5.92
C THR A 100 10.69 5.06 4.86
N ALA A 101 9.56 4.39 5.09
CA ALA A 101 8.41 4.45 4.19
C ALA A 101 7.84 5.88 4.06
N LEU A 102 7.70 6.60 5.18
CA LEU A 102 7.24 7.99 5.18
C LEU A 102 8.19 8.93 4.43
N ASN A 103 9.50 8.71 4.53
CA ASN A 103 10.50 9.46 3.76
C ASN A 103 10.33 9.22 2.25
N TYR A 104 10.07 7.98 1.82
CA TYR A 104 9.78 7.69 0.41
C TYR A 104 8.51 8.39 -0.07
N ILE A 105 7.46 8.38 0.76
CA ILE A 105 6.22 9.12 0.48
C ILE A 105 6.52 10.61 0.32
N GLU A 106 7.31 11.20 1.23
CA GLU A 106 7.67 12.62 1.14
C GLU A 106 8.37 12.94 -0.20
N ILE A 107 9.36 12.14 -0.61
CA ILE A 107 10.05 12.33 -1.90
C ILE A 107 9.05 12.31 -3.07
N ILE A 108 8.17 11.31 -3.11
CA ILE A 108 7.16 11.16 -4.17
C ILE A 108 6.22 12.37 -4.19
N LEU A 109 5.74 12.76 -3.02
CA LEU A 109 4.82 13.87 -2.84
C LEU A 109 5.49 15.23 -3.10
N ASN A 110 6.79 15.39 -2.89
CA ASN A 110 7.57 16.59 -3.27
C ASN A 110 7.63 16.72 -4.79
N LYS A 111 7.88 15.60 -5.48
CA LYS A 111 7.93 15.56 -6.94
C LYS A 111 6.55 15.74 -7.60
N ASN A 112 5.47 15.50 -6.86
CA ASN A 112 4.09 15.52 -7.36
C ASN A 112 3.19 16.52 -6.60
N PRO A 113 3.43 17.84 -6.73
CA PRO A 113 2.68 18.88 -6.01
C PRO A 113 1.19 18.98 -6.41
N GLN A 114 0.80 18.42 -7.56
CA GLN A 114 -0.58 18.34 -8.03
C GLN A 114 -1.46 17.40 -7.20
N ILE A 115 -0.85 16.48 -6.43
CA ILE A 115 -1.56 15.57 -5.54
C ILE A 115 -2.24 16.38 -4.44
N LYS A 116 -3.57 16.24 -4.34
CA LYS A 116 -4.41 16.92 -3.34
C LYS A 116 -4.81 16.01 -2.19
N THR A 117 -4.94 14.72 -2.47
CA THR A 117 -5.33 13.73 -1.47
C THR A 117 -4.37 12.57 -1.49
N ASN A 118 -3.88 12.15 -0.32
CA ASN A 118 -3.13 10.91 -0.19
C ASN A 118 -3.71 10.03 0.92
N VAL A 119 -3.70 8.72 0.65
CA VAL A 119 -4.10 7.69 1.62
C VAL A 119 -2.88 6.85 1.93
N ILE A 120 -2.55 6.67 3.20
CA ILE A 120 -1.44 5.84 3.65
C ILE A 120 -2.01 4.66 4.43
N LEU A 121 -1.87 3.45 3.87
CA LEU A 121 -2.36 2.21 4.45
C LEU A 121 -1.20 1.36 4.94
N PHE A 122 -1.07 1.22 6.26
CA PHE A 122 -0.06 0.38 6.88
C PHE A 122 -0.52 -1.08 6.99
N MET A 123 0.07 -1.94 6.18
CA MET A 123 -0.24 -3.36 6.05
C MET A 123 0.72 -4.26 6.86
N ASN A 124 1.70 -3.67 7.54
CA ASN A 124 2.67 -4.43 8.33
C ASN A 124 2.03 -4.97 9.62
N ASN A 125 2.46 -6.12 10.13
CA ASN A 125 1.97 -6.61 11.42
C ASN A 125 2.93 -6.17 12.51
N GLY A 126 2.47 -5.29 13.40
CA GLY A 126 3.26 -4.75 14.51
C GLY A 126 2.80 -3.37 14.97
N ILE A 127 3.50 -2.84 15.97
CA ILE A 127 3.20 -1.56 16.62
C ILE A 127 3.82 -0.44 15.78
N LEU A 128 3.00 0.55 15.45
CA LEU A 128 3.45 1.79 14.81
C LEU A 128 3.50 2.88 15.87
N ASP A 129 4.60 3.63 15.91
CA ASP A 129 4.63 4.83 16.74
C ASP A 129 3.77 5.94 16.11
N TYR A 130 2.64 6.19 16.77
CA TYR A 130 1.64 7.18 16.42
C TYR A 130 2.22 8.61 16.33
N GLN A 131 3.27 8.91 17.08
CA GLN A 131 3.86 10.25 17.13
C GLN A 131 4.47 10.63 15.77
N TYR A 132 5.17 9.71 15.12
CA TYR A 132 5.75 9.93 13.80
C TYR A 132 4.68 10.19 12.73
N LEU A 133 3.58 9.44 12.77
CA LEU A 133 2.44 9.67 11.87
C LEU A 133 1.81 11.04 12.07
N THR A 134 1.63 11.44 13.33
CA THR A 134 1.07 12.76 13.65
C THR A 134 1.97 13.89 13.17
N GLN A 135 3.28 13.77 13.36
CA GLN A 135 4.25 14.76 12.88
C GLN A 135 4.24 14.85 11.35
N PHE A 136 4.22 13.70 10.66
CA PHE A 136 4.13 13.65 9.20
C PHE A 136 2.86 14.35 8.69
N ILE A 137 1.68 14.01 9.23
CA ILE A 137 0.40 14.62 8.83
C ILE A 137 0.42 16.13 9.08
N LYS A 138 0.91 16.57 10.24
CA LYS A 138 1.00 18.01 10.57
C LYS A 138 1.88 18.75 9.57
N LYS A 139 3.08 18.23 9.27
CA LYS A 139 4.02 18.79 8.30
C LYS A 139 3.39 18.87 6.91
N ASP A 140 2.72 17.80 6.47
CA ASP A 140 2.10 17.75 5.14
C ASP A 140 0.94 18.74 4.99
N SER A 141 0.09 18.85 6.02
CA SER A 141 -1.08 19.74 6.02
C SER A 141 -0.71 21.21 6.11
N LEU A 142 0.29 21.58 6.91
CA LEU A 142 0.73 22.98 7.09
C LEU A 142 1.40 23.57 5.84
N HIS A 143 2.12 22.74 5.08
CA HIS A 143 2.93 23.26 3.98
C HIS A 143 2.25 23.21 2.61
N ARG A 144 1.23 22.37 2.39
CA ARG A 144 0.84 22.01 1.00
C ARG A 144 -0.66 21.88 0.71
N CYS A 145 -1.53 22.23 1.66
CA CYS A 145 -2.98 22.13 1.49
C CYS A 145 -3.42 20.75 0.95
N ARG A 146 -2.79 19.68 1.48
CA ARG A 146 -3.09 18.29 1.12
C ARG A 146 -3.86 17.60 2.24
N GLU A 147 -4.84 16.80 1.83
CA GLU A 147 -5.58 15.93 2.73
C GLU A 147 -4.85 14.58 2.84
N THR A 148 -4.41 14.24 4.05
CA THR A 148 -3.76 12.96 4.36
C THR A 148 -4.67 12.11 5.20
N TYR A 149 -4.97 10.89 4.72
CA TYR A 149 -5.76 9.90 5.42
C TYR A 149 -4.90 8.68 5.77
N CYS A 150 -4.81 8.34 7.05
CA CYS A 150 -4.04 7.20 7.50
C CYS A 150 -4.95 6.05 7.92
N MET A 151 -4.58 4.85 7.47
CA MET A 151 -5.26 3.60 7.75
C MET A 151 -4.26 2.57 8.29
N ARG A 152 -4.76 1.72 9.19
CA ARG A 152 -4.04 0.56 9.70
C ARG A 152 -4.76 -0.70 9.25
N ALA A 153 -4.01 -1.70 8.80
CA ALA A 153 -4.52 -3.01 8.44
C ALA A 153 -3.70 -4.14 9.08
N LEU A 154 -4.32 -4.88 10.00
CA LEU A 154 -3.79 -6.12 10.55
C LEU A 154 -4.04 -7.26 9.56
N VAL A 155 -2.97 -7.80 9.00
CA VAL A 155 -3.02 -8.88 8.02
C VAL A 155 -3.01 -10.21 8.76
N VAL A 156 -4.17 -10.84 8.88
CA VAL A 156 -4.30 -12.18 9.49
C VAL A 156 -4.14 -13.22 8.39
N SER A 157 -2.98 -13.16 7.73
CA SER A 157 -2.59 -14.04 6.64
C SER A 157 -1.07 -14.22 6.62
N GLY A 158 -0.63 -15.45 6.34
CA GLY A 158 0.76 -15.81 6.21
C GLY A 158 1.24 -15.67 4.77
N PHE A 159 2.37 -14.99 4.58
CA PHE A 159 3.04 -14.90 3.27
C PHE A 159 4.49 -15.33 3.41
N MET A 160 4.91 -16.26 2.57
CA MET A 160 6.28 -16.76 2.52
C MET A 160 6.92 -16.41 1.18
N ARG A 161 8.21 -16.07 1.23
CA ARG A 161 9.05 -15.88 0.04
C ARG A 161 10.14 -16.92 0.03
N THR A 162 10.20 -17.69 -1.04
CA THR A 162 11.21 -18.73 -1.27
C THR A 162 12.04 -18.36 -2.49
N PHE A 163 13.36 -18.34 -2.33
CA PHE A 163 14.30 -18.20 -3.43
C PHE A 163 14.61 -19.58 -3.99
N LEU A 164 14.40 -19.76 -5.29
CA LEU A 164 14.76 -20.96 -6.04
C LEU A 164 15.80 -20.57 -7.08
N ASP A 165 16.55 -21.54 -7.59
CA ASP A 165 17.71 -21.28 -8.47
C ASP A 165 17.40 -20.38 -9.67
N ASN A 166 16.18 -20.46 -10.20
CA ASN A 166 15.76 -19.71 -11.39
C ASN A 166 14.56 -18.77 -11.18
N LYS A 167 14.00 -18.65 -9.97
CA LYS A 167 12.78 -17.86 -9.73
C LYS A 167 12.60 -17.51 -8.25
N ILE A 168 11.68 -16.60 -7.99
CA ILE A 168 11.13 -16.40 -6.64
C ILE A 168 9.72 -16.97 -6.60
N LEU A 169 9.39 -17.70 -5.54
CA LEU A 169 8.03 -18.14 -5.24
C LEU A 169 7.51 -17.36 -4.02
N ILE A 170 6.37 -16.70 -4.19
CA ILE A 170 5.61 -16.08 -3.11
C ILE A 170 4.39 -16.94 -2.84
N GLN A 171 4.25 -17.46 -1.63
CA GLN A 171 3.12 -18.32 -1.26
C GLN A 171 2.28 -17.63 -0.21
N ASN A 172 0.96 -17.63 -0.39
CA ASN A 172 0.06 -17.45 0.74
C ASN A 172 -0.02 -18.77 1.52
N THR A 173 0.47 -18.76 2.75
CA THR A 173 0.55 -19.95 3.60
C THR A 173 -0.65 -20.10 4.53
N SER A 174 -1.44 -19.04 4.75
CA SER A 174 -2.64 -19.11 5.58
C SER A 174 -3.53 -17.88 5.42
N GLY A 175 -4.85 -18.08 5.52
CA GLY A 175 -5.84 -17.02 5.68
C GLY A 175 -5.96 -16.04 4.51
N LYS A 176 -7.03 -15.24 4.54
CA LYS A 176 -7.29 -14.15 3.58
C LYS A 176 -7.78 -12.88 4.28
N GLU A 177 -7.86 -12.93 5.61
CA GLU A 177 -8.57 -11.94 6.42
C GLU A 177 -7.65 -10.77 6.75
N ILE A 178 -8.14 -9.55 6.52
CA ILE A 178 -7.46 -8.31 6.89
C ILE A 178 -8.43 -7.43 7.66
N TYR A 179 -8.03 -7.05 8.86
CA TYR A 179 -8.81 -6.13 9.68
C TYR A 179 -8.25 -4.73 9.61
N TYR A 180 -9.09 -3.73 9.36
CA TYR A 180 -8.62 -2.37 9.17
C TYR A 180 -9.37 -1.31 9.98
N GLY A 181 -8.69 -0.20 10.25
CA GLY A 181 -9.21 0.97 10.96
C GLY A 181 -8.60 2.27 10.41
N PHE A 182 -9.21 3.41 10.77
CA PHE A 182 -8.74 4.74 10.40
C PHE A 182 -8.14 5.44 11.60
N PHE A 183 -7.10 6.23 11.37
CA PHE A 183 -6.41 6.97 12.43
C PHE A 183 -7.20 8.18 12.94
N LYS A 184 -7.98 8.84 12.08
CA LYS A 184 -8.87 9.97 12.41
C LYS A 184 -10.08 9.98 11.48
N ASN A 185 -9.92 10.61 10.31
CA ASN A 185 -11.01 10.78 9.36
C ASN A 185 -10.99 9.67 8.32
N LYS A 186 -12.17 9.31 7.84
CA LYS A 186 -12.33 8.49 6.65
C LYS A 186 -12.09 9.36 5.41
N PRO A 187 -11.49 8.81 4.35
CA PRO A 187 -11.42 9.50 3.07
C PRO A 187 -12.85 9.76 2.54
N PRO A 188 -13.06 10.83 1.76
CA PRO A 188 -14.39 11.25 1.29
C PRO A 188 -14.94 10.36 0.16
N PHE A 189 -14.20 9.33 -0.26
CA PHE A 189 -14.56 8.40 -1.32
C PHE A 189 -14.70 6.97 -0.80
N SER A 190 -15.34 6.12 -1.59
CA SER A 190 -15.61 4.73 -1.21
C SER A 190 -14.34 3.96 -0.87
N ILE A 191 -14.39 3.20 0.22
CA ILE A 191 -13.29 2.32 0.66
C ILE A 191 -12.92 1.26 -0.37
N ASN A 192 -13.87 0.90 -1.24
CA ASN A 192 -13.66 -0.03 -2.35
C ASN A 192 -12.64 0.47 -3.39
N PHE A 193 -12.25 1.74 -3.37
CA PHE A 193 -11.18 2.25 -4.22
C PHE A 193 -9.78 2.08 -3.60
N ILE A 194 -9.72 1.79 -2.30
CA ILE A 194 -8.47 1.63 -1.52
C ILE A 194 -8.19 0.15 -1.28
N LEU A 195 -9.21 -0.67 -1.03
CA LEU A 195 -9.03 -2.05 -0.60
C LEU A 195 -9.28 -3.00 -1.79
N PRO A 196 -8.26 -3.72 -2.31
CA PRO A 196 -8.46 -4.73 -3.35
C PRO A 196 -9.37 -5.84 -2.84
N LYS A 197 -10.34 -6.26 -3.65
CA LYS A 197 -11.31 -7.30 -3.33
C LYS A 197 -10.91 -8.68 -3.86
N ASN A 198 -10.03 -8.74 -4.85
CA ASN A 198 -9.54 -9.98 -5.38
C ASN A 198 -8.67 -10.63 -4.30
N TYR A 199 -9.04 -11.87 -3.95
CA TYR A 199 -8.40 -12.71 -2.96
C TYR A 199 -8.54 -12.28 -1.49
N LEU A 200 -8.40 -11.00 -1.14
CA LEU A 200 -8.38 -10.52 0.25
C LEU A 200 -9.78 -10.17 0.77
N THR A 201 -10.07 -10.58 2.01
CA THR A 201 -11.32 -10.25 2.70
C THR A 201 -11.08 -9.20 3.77
N TRP A 202 -11.80 -8.09 3.70
CA TRP A 202 -11.56 -6.91 4.54
C TRP A 202 -12.65 -6.69 5.57
N HIS A 203 -12.26 -6.58 6.83
CA HIS A 203 -13.16 -6.34 7.96
C HIS A 203 -12.84 -5.01 8.62
N TYR A 204 -13.82 -4.10 8.64
CA TYR A 204 -13.66 -2.88 9.41
C TYR A 204 -13.76 -3.18 10.90
N SER A 205 -12.79 -2.72 11.68
CA SER A 205 -12.87 -2.76 13.13
C SER A 205 -12.07 -1.61 13.76
N LYS A 206 -12.76 -0.84 14.60
CA LYS A 206 -12.14 0.25 15.38
C LYS A 206 -11.09 -0.25 16.37
N LYS A 207 -11.13 -1.53 16.77
CA LYS A 207 -10.31 -2.08 17.86
C LYS A 207 -8.84 -2.32 17.50
N TYR A 208 -8.51 -2.51 16.22
CA TYR A 208 -7.12 -2.83 15.78
C TYR A 208 -6.19 -1.62 15.72
N LEU A 209 -6.56 -0.54 16.41
CA LEU A 209 -5.78 0.69 16.59
C LEU A 209 -5.07 0.74 17.96
N CYS A 210 -5.29 -0.23 18.85
CA CYS A 210 -4.90 -0.13 20.26
C CYS A 210 -3.96 -1.27 20.69
N TYR A 211 -2.66 -1.00 20.83
CA TYR A 211 -1.78 -1.78 21.73
C TYR A 211 -0.74 -0.86 22.37
N GLY A 212 -0.88 -0.65 23.69
CA GLY A 212 0.09 0.04 24.57
C GLY A 212 -0.42 1.36 25.18
N ASN A 213 -0.87 1.32 26.44
CA ASN A 213 -1.13 2.36 27.47
C ASN A 213 -1.22 3.87 27.13
N ARG A 214 -1.62 4.28 25.93
CA ARG A 214 -2.07 5.65 25.64
C ARG A 214 -3.34 5.57 24.83
N GLU A 215 -4.42 6.02 25.46
CA GLU A 215 -5.69 6.49 24.89
C GLU A 215 -5.44 7.27 23.56
N VAL A 216 -6.27 7.31 22.52
CA VAL A 216 -7.74 7.30 22.36
C VAL A 216 -7.99 7.11 20.85
N PHE A 217 -8.99 6.35 20.39
CA PHE A 217 -9.54 6.57 19.03
C PHE A 217 -11.06 6.41 18.99
N CYS A 218 -11.76 7.53 18.74
CA CYS A 218 -13.20 7.61 18.47
C CYS A 218 -13.50 7.27 17.00
#